data_AF-A0A1Q3WFQ8-F1
#
_entry.id   AF-A0A1Q3WFQ8-F1
#
_cell.length_a   1.000
_cell.length_b   1.000
_cell.length_c   1.000
_cell.angle_alpha   90.00
_cell.angle_beta   90.00
_cell.angle_gamma   90.00
#
_symmetry.space_group_name_H-M   'P 1'
#
loop_
_entity.id
_entity.type
_entity.pdbx_description
1 polymer ?
#
loop_
_entity_poly.entity_id
_entity_poly.type
_entity_poly.pdbx_seq_one_letter_code
_entity_poly.pdbx_strand_id
1 'polypeptide(L)'
;MVEVTQIKKIIVTGDRDVLLITLLNQLYTMQNISTKPKWEQLEVALQSLKIFLPLAAYMRLPEIEEELQTMCKAIIIPELSEDSSTSLITDFDLAFFKL
;
A
#
# COMPACT_ATOMS: atom_id res chain seq x y z
N MET A 1 3.49 15.48 8.13
CA MET A 1 2.42 14.76 7.41
C MET A 1 2.31 15.35 6.01
N VAL A 2 2.61 14.59 4.95
CA VAL A 2 2.28 15.01 3.58
C VAL A 2 0.76 14.98 3.44
N GLU A 3 0.15 16.14 3.18
CA GLU A 3 -1.29 16.26 2.94
C GLU A 3 -1.66 15.58 1.62
N VAL A 4 -2.82 14.90 1.58
CA VAL A 4 -3.37 14.22 0.38
C VAL A 4 -3.39 15.14 -0.86
N THR A 5 -3.53 16.45 -0.65
CA THR A 5 -3.48 17.51 -1.67
C THR A 5 -2.13 17.58 -2.41
N GLN A 6 -1.02 17.35 -1.72
CA GLN A 6 0.32 17.36 -2.34
C GLN A 6 0.54 16.13 -3.22
N ILE A 7 0.05 14.97 -2.80
CA ILE A 7 0.12 13.71 -3.58
C ILE A 7 -0.68 13.88 -4.89
N LYS A 8 -1.91 14.40 -4.81
CA LYS A 8 -2.72 14.69 -6.00
C LYS A 8 -2.01 15.64 -6.98
N LYS A 9 -1.31 16.65 -6.46
CA LYS A 9 -0.55 17.58 -7.31
C LYS A 9 0.58 16.87 -8.05
N ILE A 10 1.38 16.05 -7.36
CA ILE A 10 2.46 15.24 -7.97
C ILE A 10 1.90 14.31 -9.04
N ILE A 11 0.78 13.65 -8.77
CA ILE A 11 0.12 12.74 -9.70
C ILE A 11 -0.34 13.48 -10.97
N VAL A 12 -0.91 14.67 -10.83
CA VAL A 12 -1.44 15.46 -11.95
C VAL A 12 -0.34 16.17 -12.76
N THR A 13 0.72 16.62 -12.11
CA THR A 13 1.82 17.35 -12.77
C THR A 13 2.99 16.46 -13.18
N GLY A 14 3.00 15.20 -12.74
CA GLY A 14 4.08 14.27 -12.97
C GLY A 14 4.08 13.70 -14.39
N ASP A 15 5.27 13.35 -14.88
CA ASP A 15 5.41 12.57 -16.11
C ASP A 15 4.82 11.18 -15.90
N ARG A 16 3.94 10.76 -16.82
CA ARG A 16 3.19 9.51 -16.70
C ARG A 16 4.10 8.28 -16.66
N ASP A 17 5.20 8.28 -17.41
CA ASP A 17 6.13 7.15 -17.47
C ASP A 17 6.93 7.04 -16.17
N VAL A 18 7.31 8.19 -15.59
CA VAL A 18 7.95 8.23 -14.27
C VAL A 18 7.02 7.70 -13.19
N LEU A 19 5.75 8.10 -13.22
CA LEU A 19 4.74 7.60 -12.28
C LEU A 19 4.51 6.09 -12.45
N LEU A 20 4.50 5.58 -13.69
CA LEU A 20 4.39 4.15 -13.97
C LEU A 20 5.57 3.37 -13.40
N ILE A 21 6.80 3.80 -13.69
CA ILE A 21 8.02 3.15 -13.20
C ILE A 21 8.02 3.14 -11.66
N THR A 22 7.63 4.24 -11.04
CA THR A 22 7.56 4.36 -9.57
C THR A 22 6.53 3.39 -8.99
N LEU A 23 5.36 3.27 -9.62
CA LEU A 23 4.32 2.33 -9.20
C LEU A 23 4.77 0.87 -9.34
N LEU A 24 5.40 0.51 -10.45
CA LEU A 24 5.92 -0.84 -10.69
C LEU A 24 7.04 -1.21 -9.71
N ASN A 25 7.92 -0.27 -9.39
CA ASN A 25 8.94 -0.47 -8.36
C ASN A 25 8.32 -0.73 -6.98
N GLN A 26 7.25 -0.02 -6.64
CA GLN A 26 6.52 -0.26 -5.40
C GLN A 26 5.83 -1.62 -5.39
N LEU A 27 5.22 -2.03 -6.50
CA LEU A 27 4.60 -3.34 -6.63
C LEU A 27 5.62 -4.45 -6.39
N TYR A 28 6.78 -4.37 -7.05
CA TYR A 28 7.90 -5.30 -6.84
C TYR A 28 8.36 -5.32 -5.38
N THR A 29 8.41 -4.16 -4.72
CA THR A 29 8.77 -4.06 -3.31
C THR A 29 7.78 -4.81 -2.42
N MET A 30 6.48 -4.65 -2.67
CA MET A 30 5.43 -5.35 -1.93
C MET A 30 5.46 -6.87 -2.17
N GLN A 31 5.75 -7.32 -3.40
CA GLN A 31 5.88 -8.74 -3.74
C GLN A 31 7.03 -9.44 -2.98
N ASN A 32 8.07 -8.70 -2.60
CA ASN A 32 9.26 -9.22 -1.91
C ASN A 32 9.34 -8.80 -0.43
N ILE A 33 8.27 -8.24 0.12
CA ILE A 33 8.25 -7.60 1.44
C ILE A 33 8.50 -8.57 2.60
N SER A 34 8.24 -9.86 2.41
CA SER A 34 8.46 -10.91 3.42
C SER A 34 9.92 -11.02 3.88
N THR A 35 10.86 -10.53 3.07
CA THR A 35 12.30 -10.49 3.39
C THR A 35 12.67 -9.42 4.42
N LYS A 36 11.79 -8.46 4.69
CA LYS A 36 12.00 -7.33 5.61
C LYS A 36 11.46 -7.65 7.01
N PRO A 37 11.96 -7.00 8.08
CA PRO A 37 11.38 -7.12 9.41
C PRO A 37 9.94 -6.57 9.45
N LYS A 38 9.09 -7.16 10.29
CA LYS A 38 7.64 -6.90 10.33
C LYS A 38 7.25 -5.41 10.45
N TRP A 39 7.98 -4.62 11.23
CA TRP A 39 7.72 -3.17 11.37
C TRP A 39 7.90 -2.43 10.03
N GLU A 40 8.89 -2.83 9.24
CA GLU A 40 9.15 -2.25 7.92
C GLU A 40 8.11 -2.73 6.91
N GLN A 41 7.66 -3.99 7.01
CA GLN A 41 6.54 -4.48 6.20
C GLN A 41 5.28 -3.63 6.42
N LEU A 42 4.95 -3.35 7.68
CA LEU A 42 3.80 -2.52 8.04
C LEU A 42 3.96 -1.08 7.53
N GLU A 43 5.13 -0.47 7.69
CA GLU A 43 5.40 0.87 7.17
C GLU A 43 5.18 0.95 5.66
N VAL A 44 5.75 -0.01 4.91
CA VAL A 44 5.63 -0.04 3.45
C VAL A 44 4.19 -0.32 3.01
N ALA A 45 3.45 -1.18 3.71
CA ALA A 45 2.04 -1.43 3.43
C ALA A 45 1.16 -0.17 3.63
N LEU A 46 1.40 0.58 4.71
CA LEU A 46 0.68 1.83 4.99
C LEU A 46 0.99 2.92 3.96
N GLN A 47 2.25 3.04 3.53
CA GLN A 47 2.63 3.94 2.45
C GLN A 47 1.97 3.52 1.12
N SER A 48 1.93 2.22 0.84
CA SER A 48 1.30 1.64 -0.36
C SER A 48 -0.18 1.98 -0.43
N LEU A 49 -0.93 1.82 0.66
CA LEU A 49 -2.33 2.25 0.74
C LEU A 49 -2.52 3.75 0.54
N LYS A 50 -1.66 4.57 1.14
CA LYS A 50 -1.85 6.03 1.17
C LYS A 50 -1.45 6.71 -0.15
N ILE A 51 -0.42 6.21 -0.81
CA ILE A 51 0.21 6.89 -1.97
C ILE A 51 -0.02 6.10 -3.26
N PHE A 52 0.24 4.80 -3.22
CA PHE A 52 0.36 4.00 -4.43
C PHE A 52 -0.95 3.40 -4.91
N LEU A 53 -1.86 3.03 -3.99
CA LEU A 53 -3.23 2.64 -4.37
C LEU A 53 -3.96 3.75 -5.13
N PRO A 54 -4.00 5.00 -4.63
CA PRO A 54 -4.62 6.12 -5.36
C PRO A 54 -3.91 6.43 -6.68
N LEU A 55 -2.60 6.18 -6.77
CA LEU A 55 -1.84 6.34 -8.01
C LEU A 55 -2.25 5.27 -9.04
N ALA A 56 -2.37 4.00 -8.65
CA ALA A 56 -2.84 2.93 -9.52
C ALA A 56 -4.25 3.22 -10.06
N ALA A 57 -5.16 3.65 -9.18
CA ALA A 57 -6.51 4.08 -9.55
C ALA A 57 -6.49 5.27 -10.53
N TYR A 58 -5.67 6.29 -10.26
CA TYR A 58 -5.51 7.44 -11.16
C TYR A 58 -4.99 7.04 -12.54
N MET A 59 -4.01 6.13 -12.58
CA MET A 59 -3.42 5.62 -13.81
C MET A 59 -4.32 4.63 -14.57
N ARG A 60 -5.44 4.23 -13.96
CA ARG A 60 -6.42 3.25 -14.47
C ARG A 60 -5.80 1.87 -14.67
N LEU A 61 -5.06 1.39 -13.66
CA LEU A 61 -4.38 0.10 -13.65
C LEU A 61 -5.04 -0.82 -12.60
N PRO A 62 -6.24 -1.36 -12.86
CA PRO A 62 -7.03 -2.08 -11.86
C PRO A 62 -6.36 -3.35 -11.35
N GLU A 63 -5.63 -4.06 -12.21
CA GLU A 63 -4.89 -5.28 -11.82
C GLU A 63 -3.82 -4.97 -10.76
N ILE A 64 -3.07 -3.88 -10.94
CA ILE A 64 -2.04 -3.44 -9.99
C ILE A 64 -2.68 -2.91 -8.71
N GLU A 65 -3.80 -2.18 -8.83
CA GLU A 65 -4.56 -1.67 -7.68
C GLU A 65 -5.04 -2.82 -6.79
N GLU A 66 -5.64 -3.85 -7.38
CA GLU A 66 -6.14 -5.03 -6.68
C GLU A 66 -5.01 -5.83 -6.02
N GLU A 67 -3.89 -6.03 -6.73
CA GLU A 67 -2.73 -6.76 -6.21
C GLU A 67 -2.11 -6.03 -5.01
N LEU A 68 -1.87 -4.72 -5.14
CA LEU A 68 -1.38 -3.89 -4.03
C LEU A 68 -2.35 -3.92 -2.85
N GLN A 69 -3.65 -3.81 -3.10
CA GLN A 69 -4.65 -3.79 -2.03
C GLN A 69 -4.65 -5.12 -1.27
N THR A 70 -4.54 -6.24 -1.98
CA THR A 70 -4.50 -7.59 -1.42
C THR A 70 -3.28 -7.77 -0.52
N MET A 71 -2.09 -7.40 -1.00
CA MET A 71 -0.86 -7.50 -0.20
C MET A 71 -0.90 -6.57 1.02
N CYS A 72 -1.41 -5.35 0.88
CA CYS A 72 -1.55 -4.43 2.01
C CYS A 72 -2.48 -4.99 3.08
N LYS A 73 -3.64 -5.54 2.69
CA LYS A 73 -4.59 -6.19 3.61
C LYS A 73 -3.94 -7.36 4.34
N ALA A 74 -3.19 -8.21 3.63
CA ALA A 74 -2.51 -9.36 4.23
C ALA A 74 -1.46 -8.95 5.30
N ILE A 75 -0.86 -7.77 5.18
CA ILE A 75 0.12 -7.26 6.14
C ILE A 75 -0.56 -6.52 7.31
N ILE A 76 -1.61 -5.75 7.04
CA ILE A 76 -2.29 -4.87 8.01
C ILE A 76 -3.38 -5.59 8.80
N ILE A 77 -4.01 -6.62 8.22
CA ILE A 77 -5.09 -7.38 8.84
C ILE A 77 -4.64 -8.85 8.89
N PRO A 78 -3.91 -9.24 9.94
CA PRO A 78 -3.41 -10.60 10.10
C PRO A 78 -4.52 -11.65 10.11
N GLU A 79 -5.72 -11.31 10.58
CA GLU A 79 -6.88 -12.20 10.68
C GLU A 79 -7.46 -12.58 9.31
N LEU A 80 -7.14 -11.82 8.25
CA LEU A 80 -7.48 -12.14 6.85
C LEU A 80 -6.37 -12.89 6.12
N SER A 81 -5.15 -12.89 6.66
CA SER A 81 -4.12 -13.82 6.21
C SER A 81 -4.42 -15.18 6.85
N GLU A 82 -4.42 -16.27 6.10
CA GLU A 82 -4.74 -17.62 6.60
C GLU A 82 -3.78 -18.14 7.70
N ASP A 83 -2.86 -17.30 8.19
CA ASP A 83 -1.87 -17.61 9.21
C ASP A 83 -2.04 -16.67 10.43
N SER A 84 -2.92 -17.08 11.34
CA SER A 84 -3.30 -16.39 12.57
C SER A 84 -2.20 -16.31 13.64
N SER A 85 -0.99 -16.76 13.32
CA SER A 85 0.12 -16.94 14.26
C SER A 85 1.00 -15.69 14.46
N THR A 86 0.78 -14.60 13.71
CA THR A 86 1.58 -13.36 13.82
C THR A 86 0.77 -12.06 13.81
N SER A 87 -0.40 -12.04 14.48
CA SER A 87 -1.18 -10.81 14.60
C SER A 87 -0.39 -9.71 15.35
N LEU A 88 -0.06 -8.63 14.63
CA LEU A 88 0.64 -7.44 15.12
C LEU A 88 -0.30 -6.25 15.38
N ILE A 89 -1.60 -6.45 15.14
CA ILE A 89 -2.61 -5.41 15.18
C ILE A 89 -3.77 -5.93 16.01
N THR A 90 -4.14 -5.16 17.02
CA THR A 90 -5.29 -5.47 17.87
C THR A 90 -6.56 -4.88 17.27
N ASP A 91 -7.73 -5.36 17.71
CA ASP A 91 -9.05 -4.81 17.33
C ASP A 91 -9.14 -3.27 17.45
N PHE A 92 -8.28 -2.67 18.27
CA PHE A 92 -8.12 -1.23 18.44
C PHE A 92 -7.58 -0.53 17.17
N ASP A 93 -6.60 -1.11 16.48
CA ASP A 93 -6.00 -0.47 15.31
C ASP A 93 -6.93 -0.52 14.08
N LEU A 94 -7.78 -1.55 13.99
CA LEU A 94 -8.83 -1.65 12.96
C LEU A 94 -9.86 -0.52 13.07
N ALA A 95 -10.12 0.00 14.28
CA ALA A 95 -11.04 1.12 14.49
C ALA A 95 -10.47 2.47 13.98
N PHE A 96 -9.14 2.59 13.84
CA PHE A 96 -8.48 3.78 13.31
C PHE A 96 -8.54 3.87 11.78
N PHE A 97 -8.65 2.73 11.09
CA PHE A 97 -8.68 2.66 9.62
C PHE A 97 -10.09 2.70 9.02
N LYS A 98 -11.04 3.44 9.63
CA LYS A 98 -12.34 3.71 9.00
C LYS A 98 -12.16 4.41 7.64
N LEU A 99 -12.07 3.59 6.59
CA LEU A 99 -12.43 3.89 5.22
C LEU A 99 -13.93 4.18 5.13
#